data_AF-A0A1E2WW05-F1
#
_entry.id   AF-A0A1E2WW05-F1
#
_cell.length_a   1.000
_cell.length_b   1.000
_cell.length_c   1.000
_cell.angle_alpha   90.00
_cell.angle_beta   90.00
_cell.angle_gamma   90.00
#
_symmetry.space_group_name_H-M   'P 1'
#
loop_
_entity.id
_entity.type
_entity.pdbx_description
1 polymer ?
#
loop_
_entity_poly.entity_id
_entity_poly.type
_entity_poly.pdbx_seq_one_letter_code
_entity_poly.pdbx_strand_id
1 'polypeptide(L)'
;MTKAFSDLMKLKEVFIMPQGLPPLERLLIDASNDPYSRSKLQEAFKNEDYTTAYLVLAPHFAYAYGLQWIYKARWNSNYKIPLWRSFTNPGRQCVKAFGDFLNALLEVCREIYIYENAGEMFKYIVWELKKEEIDWQVSKKSEVIKTHQNRIGKLKKRENPYNSEDFPHLHRLIGECFDAGDGNNLFRINYFLVITRAYSAWVADMQSNPSWVTIFQENGKILHHASQGKGKKCLFQ
;
A
#
# COMPACT_ATOMS: atom_id res chain seq x y z
N MET A 1 1.20 -16.98 -25.92
CA MET A 1 1.54 -16.97 -24.47
C MET A 1 3.06 -16.89 -24.36
N THR A 2 3.61 -15.88 -23.68
CA THR A 2 5.06 -15.66 -23.57
C THR A 2 5.67 -16.57 -22.51
N LYS A 3 6.96 -16.93 -22.65
CA LYS A 3 7.72 -17.73 -21.68
C LYS A 3 7.62 -17.17 -20.24
N ALA A 4 7.62 -15.85 -20.10
CA ALA A 4 7.38 -15.16 -18.83
C ALA A 4 6.03 -15.51 -18.19
N PHE A 5 4.94 -15.64 -18.98
CA PHE A 5 3.63 -16.06 -18.47
C PHE A 5 3.62 -17.53 -18.01
N SER A 6 4.38 -18.39 -18.70
CA SER A 6 4.56 -19.79 -18.29
C SER A 6 5.37 -19.93 -17.00
N ASP A 7 6.41 -19.12 -16.81
CA ASP A 7 7.21 -19.09 -15.59
C ASP A 7 6.44 -18.44 -14.42
N LEU A 8 5.58 -17.45 -14.72
CA LEU A 8 4.61 -16.87 -13.79
C LEU A 8 3.57 -17.88 -13.29
N MET A 9 3.17 -18.86 -14.11
CA MET A 9 2.24 -19.92 -13.68
C MET A 9 2.90 -20.97 -12.79
N LYS A 10 4.23 -21.12 -12.83
CA LYS A 10 4.96 -21.98 -11.87
C LYS A 10 4.90 -21.39 -10.45
N LEU A 11 4.77 -20.07 -10.32
CA LEU A 11 4.49 -19.45 -9.03
C LEU A 11 3.14 -19.89 -8.45
N LYS A 12 2.20 -20.40 -9.25
CA LYS A 12 0.91 -20.89 -8.73
C LYS A 12 1.05 -22.19 -7.92
N GLU A 13 2.15 -22.92 -8.12
CA GLU A 13 2.53 -24.12 -7.37
C GLU A 13 3.41 -23.79 -6.15
N VAL A 14 4.19 -22.71 -6.22
CA VAL A 14 5.07 -22.21 -5.13
C VAL A 14 4.32 -21.30 -4.16
N PHE A 15 3.46 -20.43 -4.68
CA PHE A 15 2.53 -19.61 -3.92
C PHE A 15 1.24 -20.41 -3.75
N ILE A 16 1.07 -21.00 -2.56
CA ILE A 16 -0.26 -21.39 -2.12
C ILE A 16 -1.05 -20.09 -1.90
N MET A 17 -1.65 -19.59 -2.98
CA MET A 17 -2.56 -18.45 -2.96
C MET A 17 -3.82 -18.89 -2.22
N PRO A 18 -4.13 -18.30 -1.06
CA PRO A 18 -5.31 -18.71 -0.31
C PRO A 18 -6.58 -18.40 -1.08
N GLN A 19 -7.57 -19.26 -0.93
CA GLN A 19 -8.85 -19.12 -1.63
C GLN A 19 -9.49 -17.75 -1.33
N GLY A 20 -9.94 -17.05 -2.37
CA GLY A 20 -10.63 -15.76 -2.27
C GLY A 20 -9.80 -14.52 -2.63
N LEU A 21 -8.54 -14.69 -3.03
CA LEU A 21 -7.77 -13.60 -3.66
C LEU A 21 -8.32 -13.27 -5.06
N PRO A 22 -8.09 -12.04 -5.59
CA PRO A 22 -8.07 -11.88 -7.04
C PRO A 22 -7.14 -12.96 -7.60
N PRO A 23 -7.49 -13.62 -8.72
CA PRO A 23 -6.64 -14.66 -9.28
C PRO A 23 -5.19 -14.16 -9.32
N LEU A 24 -4.20 -14.99 -8.97
CA LEU A 24 -2.78 -14.58 -9.04
C LEU A 24 -2.50 -13.95 -10.40
N GLU A 25 -3.13 -14.49 -11.45
CA GLU A 25 -3.14 -13.94 -12.79
C GLU A 25 -3.56 -12.46 -12.85
N ARG A 26 -4.57 -12.03 -12.10
CA ARG A 26 -5.05 -10.64 -12.09
C ARG A 26 -4.07 -9.68 -11.40
N LEU A 27 -3.42 -10.12 -10.32
CA LEU A 27 -2.41 -9.32 -9.63
C LEU A 27 -1.10 -9.28 -10.41
N LEU A 28 -0.75 -10.37 -11.07
CA LEU A 28 0.34 -10.41 -12.04
C LEU A 28 0.03 -9.53 -13.24
N ILE A 29 -1.22 -9.49 -13.72
CA ILE A 29 -1.66 -8.56 -14.77
C ILE A 29 -1.49 -7.12 -14.27
N ASP A 30 -2.00 -6.78 -13.09
CA ASP A 30 -1.89 -5.42 -12.54
C ASP A 30 -0.43 -5.00 -12.32
N ALA A 31 0.40 -5.85 -11.72
CA ALA A 31 1.83 -5.62 -11.54
C ALA A 31 2.58 -5.62 -12.87
N SER A 32 2.16 -6.41 -13.85
CA SER A 32 2.71 -6.36 -15.19
C SER A 32 2.28 -5.12 -15.94
N ASN A 33 1.15 -4.49 -15.65
CA ASN A 33 0.75 -3.24 -16.31
C ASN A 33 1.51 -2.02 -15.79
N ASP A 34 2.09 -2.12 -14.59
CA ASP A 34 3.01 -1.14 -14.03
C ASP A 34 4.44 -1.32 -14.57
N PRO A 35 5.04 -0.33 -15.27
CA PRO A 35 6.41 -0.44 -15.79
C PRO A 35 7.47 -0.71 -14.71
N TYR A 36 7.34 -0.13 -13.52
CA TYR A 36 8.32 -0.32 -12.43
C TYR A 36 8.26 -1.74 -11.89
N SER A 37 7.07 -2.18 -11.46
CA SER A 37 6.83 -3.55 -11.01
C SER A 37 7.16 -4.58 -12.09
N ARG A 38 6.81 -4.33 -13.35
CA ARG A 38 7.14 -5.19 -14.49
C ARG A 38 8.66 -5.36 -14.62
N SER A 39 9.41 -4.27 -14.60
CA SER A 39 10.88 -4.33 -14.71
C SER A 39 11.48 -5.11 -13.54
N LYS A 40 11.04 -4.84 -12.31
CA LYS A 40 11.53 -5.54 -11.11
C LYS A 40 11.15 -7.03 -11.10
N LEU A 41 9.96 -7.37 -11.55
CA LEU A 41 9.52 -8.76 -11.70
C LEU A 41 10.33 -9.48 -12.78
N GLN A 42 10.56 -8.85 -13.93
CA GLN A 42 11.36 -9.44 -15.01
C GLN A 42 12.81 -9.71 -14.56
N GLU A 43 13.42 -8.77 -13.85
CA GLU A 43 14.75 -8.92 -13.26
C GLU A 43 14.77 -10.04 -12.21
N ALA A 44 13.80 -10.04 -11.30
CA ALA A 44 13.64 -11.07 -10.28
C ALA A 44 13.51 -12.47 -10.90
N PHE A 45 12.63 -12.64 -11.89
CA PHE A 45 12.45 -13.94 -12.55
C PHE A 45 13.68 -14.39 -13.34
N LYS A 46 14.38 -13.46 -14.00
CA LYS A 46 15.62 -13.78 -14.71
C LYS A 46 16.69 -14.33 -13.76
N ASN A 47 16.71 -13.85 -12.52
CA ASN A 47 17.68 -14.22 -11.49
C ASN A 47 17.18 -15.32 -10.54
N GLU A 48 15.99 -15.89 -10.79
CA GLU A 48 15.31 -16.82 -9.87
C GLU A 48 15.14 -16.25 -8.44
N ASP A 49 15.07 -14.91 -8.33
CA ASP A 49 14.87 -14.19 -7.08
C ASP A 49 13.38 -14.07 -6.75
N TYR A 50 12.82 -15.17 -6.27
CA TYR A 50 11.42 -15.21 -5.82
C TYR A 50 11.16 -14.28 -4.63
N THR A 51 12.21 -13.82 -3.95
CA THR A 51 12.12 -12.88 -2.85
C THR A 51 11.71 -11.50 -3.34
N THR A 52 12.46 -10.95 -4.30
CA THR A 52 12.10 -9.69 -4.94
C THR A 52 10.74 -9.78 -5.62
N ALA A 53 10.41 -10.91 -6.26
CA ALA A 53 9.10 -11.08 -6.87
C ALA A 53 7.95 -10.97 -5.85
N TYR A 54 8.08 -11.59 -4.67
CA TYR A 54 7.10 -11.47 -3.59
C TYR A 54 6.96 -10.02 -3.10
N LEU A 55 8.09 -9.35 -2.84
CA LEU A 55 8.13 -7.98 -2.33
C LEU A 55 7.49 -6.98 -3.29
N VAL A 56 7.62 -7.19 -4.61
CA VAL A 56 6.96 -6.38 -5.61
C VAL A 56 5.45 -6.61 -5.62
N LEU A 57 4.99 -7.85 -5.43
CA LEU A 57 3.56 -8.18 -5.47
C LEU A 57 2.81 -7.79 -4.19
N ALA A 58 3.45 -7.88 -3.02
CA ALA A 58 2.82 -7.65 -1.71
C ALA A 58 2.08 -6.30 -1.60
N PRO A 59 2.64 -5.16 -2.06
CA PRO A 59 1.91 -3.90 -2.10
C PRO A 59 0.65 -3.99 -2.96
N HIS A 60 0.69 -4.57 -4.17
CA HIS A 60 -0.50 -4.70 -5.02
C HIS A 60 -1.66 -5.41 -4.31
N PHE A 61 -1.39 -6.40 -3.47
CA PHE A 61 -2.40 -7.02 -2.60
C PHE A 61 -2.98 -6.00 -1.60
N ALA A 62 -2.14 -5.26 -0.89
CA ALA A 62 -2.56 -4.26 0.10
C ALA A 62 -3.49 -3.21 -0.53
N TYR A 63 -3.15 -2.69 -1.72
CA TYR A 63 -4.00 -1.74 -2.44
C TYR A 63 -5.31 -2.36 -2.93
N ALA A 64 -5.29 -3.58 -3.48
CA ALA A 64 -6.53 -4.24 -3.90
C ALA A 64 -7.51 -4.39 -2.72
N TYR A 65 -7.01 -4.75 -1.53
CA TYR A 65 -7.82 -4.83 -0.32
C TYR A 65 -8.26 -3.47 0.22
N GLY A 66 -7.38 -2.48 0.18
CA GLY A 66 -7.72 -1.09 0.51
C GLY A 66 -8.86 -0.57 -0.36
N LEU A 67 -8.79 -0.76 -1.69
CA LEU A 67 -9.85 -0.37 -2.62
C LEU A 67 -11.17 -1.12 -2.36
N GLN A 68 -11.12 -2.43 -2.05
CA GLN A 68 -12.31 -3.17 -1.64
C GLN A 68 -12.89 -2.65 -0.31
N TRP A 69 -12.05 -2.17 0.61
CA TRP A 69 -12.50 -1.52 1.84
C TRP A 69 -13.25 -0.22 1.54
N ILE A 70 -12.72 0.62 0.67
CA ILE A 70 -13.42 1.84 0.19
C ILE A 70 -14.76 1.45 -0.43
N TYR A 71 -14.77 0.41 -1.28
CA TYR A 71 -15.99 -0.11 -1.91
C TYR A 71 -17.06 -0.48 -0.88
N LYS A 72 -16.65 -1.26 0.13
CA LYS A 72 -17.53 -1.67 1.22
C LYS A 72 -18.03 -0.49 2.05
N ALA A 73 -17.14 0.42 2.41
CA ALA A 73 -17.45 1.53 3.29
C ALA A 73 -18.43 2.53 2.64
N ARG A 74 -18.33 2.75 1.32
CA ARG A 74 -19.13 3.78 0.63
C ARG A 74 -20.29 3.27 -0.19
N TRP A 75 -20.10 2.21 -0.96
CA TRP A 75 -21.07 1.83 -2.00
C TRP A 75 -21.86 0.58 -1.63
N ASN A 76 -21.27 -0.37 -0.90
CA ASN A 76 -21.99 -1.59 -0.50
C ASN A 76 -21.50 -2.15 0.85
N SER A 77 -22.17 -1.78 1.93
CA SER A 77 -21.85 -2.25 3.29
C SER A 77 -22.02 -3.77 3.48
N ASN A 78 -22.86 -4.40 2.67
CA ASN A 78 -23.07 -5.85 2.65
C ASN A 78 -21.94 -6.61 1.93
N TYR A 79 -21.08 -5.91 1.19
CA TYR A 79 -19.93 -6.52 0.53
C TYR A 79 -19.00 -7.16 1.56
N LYS A 80 -18.75 -8.45 1.40
CA LYS A 80 -17.80 -9.20 2.24
C LYS A 80 -16.43 -9.13 1.58
N ILE A 81 -15.49 -8.48 2.26
CA ILE A 81 -14.08 -8.53 1.86
C ILE A 81 -13.58 -9.93 2.18
N PRO A 82 -13.06 -10.69 1.20
CA PRO A 82 -12.48 -12.00 1.42
C PRO A 82 -11.17 -11.84 2.20
N LEU A 83 -11.30 -11.75 3.52
CA LEU A 83 -10.17 -11.79 4.45
C LEU A 83 -9.74 -13.25 4.58
N TRP A 84 -8.44 -13.52 4.54
CA TRP A 84 -7.94 -14.87 4.84
C TRP A 84 -8.49 -15.32 6.19
N ARG A 85 -8.88 -16.60 6.30
CA ARG A 85 -9.24 -17.23 7.59
C ARG A 85 -8.12 -17.11 8.64
N SER A 86 -6.89 -16.78 8.22
CA SER A 86 -5.70 -16.60 9.04
C SER A 86 -5.29 -15.15 9.30
N PHE A 87 -5.94 -14.14 8.69
CA PHE A 87 -5.73 -12.77 9.12
C PHE A 87 -6.38 -12.62 10.50
N THR A 88 -5.55 -12.69 11.53
CA THR A 88 -5.94 -12.38 12.90
C THR A 88 -6.56 -10.98 12.95
N ASN A 89 -7.32 -10.67 14.01
CA ASN A 89 -7.91 -9.34 14.25
C ASN A 89 -6.95 -8.16 13.90
N PRO A 90 -5.64 -8.23 14.24
CA PRO A 90 -4.62 -7.27 13.80
C PRO A 90 -4.62 -6.95 12.31
N GLY A 91 -4.50 -7.94 11.41
CA GLY A 91 -4.38 -7.64 9.97
C GLY A 91 -5.65 -7.07 9.35
N ARG A 92 -6.82 -7.39 9.92
CA ARG A 92 -8.08 -6.74 9.53
C ARG A 92 -8.09 -5.25 9.88
N GLN A 93 -7.51 -4.88 11.03
CA GLN A 93 -7.37 -3.48 11.45
C GLN A 93 -6.38 -2.74 10.54
N CYS A 94 -5.29 -3.39 10.13
CA CYS A 94 -4.31 -2.82 9.19
C CYS A 94 -4.96 -2.47 7.84
N VAL A 95 -5.68 -3.41 7.23
CA VAL A 95 -6.37 -3.20 5.94
C VAL A 95 -7.43 -2.10 6.06
N LYS A 96 -8.16 -2.07 7.19
CA LYS A 96 -9.15 -1.02 7.46
C LYS A 96 -8.49 0.36 7.55
N ALA A 97 -7.45 0.51 8.37
CA ALA A 97 -6.77 1.79 8.55
C ALA A 97 -6.19 2.31 7.23
N PHE A 98 -5.59 1.42 6.44
CA PHE A 98 -5.09 1.75 5.12
C PHE A 98 -6.19 2.13 4.12
N GLY A 99 -7.30 1.39 4.10
CA GLY A 99 -8.47 1.71 3.26
C GLY A 99 -9.11 3.06 3.63
N ASP A 100 -9.21 3.35 4.93
CA ASP A 100 -9.70 4.64 5.44
C ASP A 100 -8.77 5.79 4.98
N PHE A 101 -7.45 5.57 4.96
CA PHE A 101 -6.45 6.52 4.42
C PHE A 101 -6.60 6.74 2.90
N LEU A 102 -6.69 5.68 2.10
CA LEU A 102 -6.91 5.78 0.65
C LEU A 102 -8.22 6.50 0.32
N ASN A 103 -9.29 6.25 1.09
CA ASN A 103 -10.55 6.96 0.91
C ASN A 103 -10.39 8.47 1.15
N ALA A 104 -9.65 8.87 2.19
CA ALA A 104 -9.40 10.28 2.46
C ALA A 104 -8.67 10.97 1.30
N LEU A 105 -7.66 10.31 0.72
CA LEU A 105 -6.95 10.82 -0.46
C LEU A 105 -7.86 10.97 -1.68
N LEU A 106 -8.71 9.98 -1.94
CA LEU A 106 -9.66 10.01 -3.05
C LEU A 106 -10.63 11.20 -2.93
N GLU A 107 -11.15 11.46 -1.73
CA GLU A 107 -12.07 12.58 -1.52
C GLU A 107 -11.40 13.91 -1.77
N VAL A 108 -10.17 14.08 -1.30
CA VAL A 108 -9.43 15.32 -1.56
C VAL A 108 -9.12 15.48 -3.04
N CYS A 109 -8.79 14.38 -3.75
CA CYS A 109 -8.66 14.41 -5.20
C CYS A 109 -9.96 14.88 -5.86
N ARG A 110 -11.13 14.41 -5.42
CA ARG A 110 -12.43 14.82 -5.98
C ARG A 110 -12.82 16.27 -5.70
N GLU A 111 -12.40 16.80 -4.56
CA GLU A 111 -12.70 18.19 -4.19
C GLU A 111 -11.77 19.18 -4.89
N ILE A 112 -10.50 18.82 -5.07
CA ILE A 112 -9.51 19.67 -5.75
C ILE A 112 -9.61 19.54 -7.27
N TYR A 113 -9.75 18.31 -7.76
CA TYR A 113 -9.85 18.00 -9.18
C TYR A 113 -11.28 17.60 -9.53
N ILE A 114 -11.85 18.24 -10.55
CA ILE A 114 -13.14 17.85 -11.10
C ILE A 114 -13.08 16.36 -11.51
N TYR A 115 -14.13 15.61 -11.19
CA TYR A 115 -14.24 14.14 -11.22
C TYR A 115 -13.43 13.39 -12.28
N GLU A 116 -13.43 13.83 -13.54
CA GLU A 116 -12.69 13.18 -14.63
C GLU A 116 -11.19 13.11 -14.33
N ASN A 117 -10.61 14.15 -13.73
CA ASN A 117 -9.19 14.22 -13.37
C ASN A 117 -8.89 13.62 -11.99
N ALA A 118 -9.90 13.55 -11.10
CA ALA A 118 -9.71 13.03 -9.75
C ALA A 118 -9.33 11.54 -9.74
N GLY A 119 -9.97 10.75 -10.62
CA GLY A 119 -9.67 9.33 -10.74
C GLY A 119 -8.26 9.07 -11.27
N GLU A 120 -7.82 9.87 -12.24
CA GLU A 120 -6.47 9.79 -12.79
C GLU A 120 -5.41 10.24 -11.78
N MET A 121 -5.63 11.37 -11.10
CA MET A 121 -4.74 11.84 -10.04
C MET A 121 -4.61 10.81 -8.91
N PHE A 122 -5.74 10.25 -8.46
CA PHE A 122 -5.75 9.22 -7.43
C PHE A 122 -4.98 7.97 -7.86
N LYS A 123 -5.08 7.56 -9.13
CA LYS A 123 -4.31 6.44 -9.68
C LYS A 123 -2.79 6.69 -9.58
N TYR A 124 -2.30 7.88 -9.93
CA TYR A 124 -0.88 8.20 -9.82
C TYR A 124 -0.41 8.27 -8.37
N ILE A 125 -1.22 8.81 -7.46
CA ILE A 125 -0.91 8.82 -6.02
C ILE A 125 -0.82 7.40 -5.46
N VAL A 126 -1.77 6.53 -5.81
CA VAL A 126 -1.71 5.11 -5.42
C VAL A 126 -0.44 4.44 -5.94
N TRP A 127 -0.02 4.79 -7.15
CA TRP A 127 1.23 4.28 -7.73
C TRP A 127 2.47 4.77 -6.97
N GLU A 128 2.53 6.04 -6.63
CA GLU A 128 3.61 6.64 -5.82
C GLU A 128 3.72 5.96 -4.45
N LEU A 129 2.59 5.74 -3.78
CA LEU A 129 2.56 5.01 -2.51
C LEU A 129 3.00 3.55 -2.65
N LYS A 130 2.66 2.87 -3.77
CA LYS A 130 3.12 1.50 -4.06
C LYS A 130 4.63 1.43 -4.17
N LYS A 131 5.23 2.33 -4.97
CA LYS A 131 6.68 2.40 -5.17
C LYS A 131 7.39 2.55 -3.84
N GLU A 132 6.89 3.45 -3.01
CA GLU A 132 7.44 3.69 -1.69
C GLU A 132 7.31 2.49 -0.74
N GLU A 133 6.16 1.81 -0.76
CA GLU A 133 5.94 0.64 0.09
C GLU A 133 6.89 -0.52 -0.26
N ILE A 134 7.23 -0.70 -1.55
CA ILE A 134 8.26 -1.66 -2.00
C ILE A 134 9.60 -1.35 -1.34
N ASP A 135 10.02 -0.08 -1.32
CA ASP A 135 11.29 0.35 -0.72
C ASP A 135 11.29 0.17 0.82
N TRP A 136 10.13 0.24 1.46
CA TRP A 136 9.99 0.03 2.90
C TRP A 136 9.97 -1.43 3.32
N GLN A 137 9.51 -2.36 2.48
CA GLN A 137 9.44 -3.77 2.86
C GLN A 137 10.83 -4.38 3.16
N VAL A 138 11.90 -3.75 2.68
CA VAL A 138 13.29 -4.12 2.97
C VAL A 138 13.91 -3.31 4.13
N SER A 139 13.20 -2.32 4.66
CA SER A 139 13.66 -1.43 5.74
C SER A 139 13.24 -1.93 7.12
N LYS A 140 13.89 -1.47 8.20
CA LYS A 140 13.46 -1.83 9.56
C LYS A 140 12.15 -1.14 9.89
N LYS A 141 11.22 -1.86 10.54
CA LYS A 141 9.92 -1.34 11.02
C LYS A 141 10.04 0.03 11.71
N SER A 142 11.04 0.17 12.59
CA SER A 142 11.27 1.41 13.35
C SER A 142 11.69 2.58 12.48
N GLU A 143 12.41 2.35 11.39
CA GLU A 143 12.81 3.36 10.42
C GLU A 143 11.60 3.82 9.61
N VAL A 144 10.78 2.89 9.12
CA VAL A 144 9.53 3.17 8.41
C VAL A 144 8.58 4.02 9.27
N ILE A 145 8.38 3.63 10.54
CA ILE A 145 7.56 4.39 11.49
C ILE A 145 8.12 5.80 11.70
N LYS A 146 9.44 5.95 11.89
CA LYS A 146 10.07 7.27 12.06
C LYS A 146 9.86 8.17 10.84
N THR A 147 9.99 7.61 9.63
CA THR A 147 9.72 8.32 8.38
C THR A 147 8.28 8.85 8.37
N HIS A 148 7.29 8.01 8.65
CA HIS A 148 5.90 8.46 8.68
C HIS A 148 5.59 9.47 9.78
N GLN A 149 6.19 9.32 10.97
CA GLN A 149 6.05 10.31 12.04
C GLN A 149 6.61 11.68 11.64
N ASN A 150 7.75 11.71 10.94
CA ASN A 150 8.30 12.95 10.39
C ASN A 150 7.30 13.59 9.41
N ARG A 151 6.69 12.80 8.51
CA ARG A 151 5.68 13.29 7.56
C ARG A 151 4.47 13.90 8.25
N ILE A 152 3.95 13.25 9.29
CA ILE A 152 2.86 13.80 10.11
C ILE A 152 3.29 15.14 10.74
N GLY A 153 4.54 15.22 11.23
CA GLY A 153 5.12 16.45 11.76
C GLY A 153 5.13 17.58 10.73
N LYS A 154 5.60 17.31 9.51
CA LYS A 154 5.61 18.26 8.40
C LYS A 154 4.20 18.71 8.00
N LEU A 155 3.25 17.77 7.84
CA LEU A 155 1.85 18.10 7.52
C LEU A 155 1.22 19.03 8.56
N LYS A 156 1.47 18.79 9.85
CA LYS A 156 0.98 19.65 10.95
C LYS A 156 1.58 21.06 10.91
N LYS A 157 2.82 21.20 10.43
CA LYS A 157 3.52 22.47 10.25
C LYS A 157 3.23 23.14 8.90
N ARG A 158 2.35 22.55 8.08
CA ARG A 158 2.09 22.98 6.70
C ARG A 158 3.32 22.95 5.79
N GLU A 159 4.20 22.00 6.02
CA GLU A 159 5.34 21.70 5.16
C GLU A 159 5.03 20.46 4.31
N ASN A 160 5.39 20.49 3.03
CA ASN A 160 5.17 19.34 2.17
C ASN A 160 6.13 18.19 2.55
N PRO A 161 5.63 17.01 2.92
CA PRO A 161 6.49 15.90 3.31
C PRO A 161 7.13 15.15 2.14
N TYR A 162 6.63 15.36 0.92
CA TYR A 162 7.03 14.63 -0.27
C TYR A 162 7.97 15.46 -1.14
N ASN A 163 8.99 14.83 -1.72
CA ASN A 163 9.86 15.46 -2.72
C ASN A 163 9.11 15.51 -4.06
N SER A 164 9.17 16.64 -4.78
CA SER A 164 8.46 16.85 -6.05
C SER A 164 9.01 16.03 -7.22
N GLU A 165 10.26 15.57 -7.16
CA GLU A 165 10.88 14.71 -8.16
C GLU A 165 10.52 13.24 -7.93
N ASP A 166 10.54 12.79 -6.67
CA ASP A 166 10.28 11.38 -6.32
C ASP A 166 8.79 11.04 -6.28
N PHE A 167 7.96 11.99 -5.82
CA PHE A 167 6.53 11.83 -5.57
C PHE A 167 5.74 13.07 -6.06
N PRO A 168 5.80 13.40 -7.37
CA PRO A 168 5.23 14.62 -7.93
C PRO A 168 3.74 14.80 -7.67
N HIS A 169 2.94 13.73 -7.73
CA HIS A 169 1.47 13.82 -7.61
C HIS A 169 1.03 13.99 -6.16
N LEU A 170 1.63 13.25 -5.23
CA LEU A 170 1.44 13.46 -3.80
C LEU A 170 1.93 14.85 -3.38
N HIS A 171 3.10 15.28 -3.88
CA HIS A 171 3.61 16.62 -3.62
C HIS A 171 2.60 17.67 -4.08
N ARG A 172 2.11 17.56 -5.32
CA ARG A 172 1.13 18.49 -5.89
C ARG A 172 -0.18 18.50 -5.10
N LEU A 173 -0.75 17.33 -4.80
CA LEU A 173 -2.01 17.23 -4.04
C LEU A 173 -1.88 17.93 -2.68
N ILE A 174 -0.79 17.68 -1.96
CA ILE A 174 -0.57 18.30 -0.64
C ILE A 174 -0.36 19.81 -0.76
N GLY A 175 0.34 20.29 -1.80
CA GLY A 175 0.46 21.72 -2.09
C GLY A 175 -0.90 22.37 -2.30
N GLU A 176 -1.72 21.80 -3.18
CA GLU A 176 -3.07 22.31 -3.47
C GLU A 176 -3.99 22.21 -2.24
N CYS A 177 -3.81 21.22 -1.36
CA CYS A 177 -4.50 21.15 -0.08
C CYS A 177 -4.16 22.33 0.84
N PHE A 178 -2.90 22.76 0.86
CA PHE A 178 -2.48 23.91 1.63
C PHE A 178 -3.11 25.17 1.08
N ASP A 179 -3.01 25.40 -0.24
CA ASP A 179 -3.58 26.58 -0.90
C ASP A 179 -5.10 26.67 -0.69
N ALA A 180 -5.83 25.58 -0.94
CA ALA A 180 -7.27 25.52 -0.70
C ALA A 180 -7.64 25.69 0.78
N GLY A 181 -6.84 25.12 1.69
CA GLY A 181 -7.06 25.20 3.13
C GLY A 181 -6.76 26.57 3.74
N ASP A 182 -5.92 27.39 3.11
CA ASP A 182 -5.68 28.79 3.52
C ASP A 182 -6.86 29.69 3.14
N GLY A 183 -7.48 29.44 1.98
CA GLY A 183 -8.66 30.17 1.54
C GLY A 183 -9.98 29.67 2.14
N ASN A 184 -10.03 28.44 2.65
CA ASN A 184 -11.28 27.80 3.08
C ASN A 184 -11.10 26.89 4.31
N ASN A 185 -11.54 27.38 5.48
CA ASN A 185 -11.47 26.63 6.73
C ASN A 185 -12.34 25.36 6.74
N LEU A 186 -13.49 25.38 6.04
CA LEU A 186 -14.35 24.18 5.93
C LEU A 186 -13.65 23.09 5.12
N PHE A 187 -12.97 23.47 4.02
CA PHE A 187 -12.15 22.53 3.25
C PHE A 187 -11.06 21.90 4.13
N ARG A 188 -10.34 22.74 4.89
CA ARG A 188 -9.29 22.26 5.80
C ARG A 188 -9.82 21.23 6.80
N ILE A 189 -10.98 21.50 7.41
CA ILE A 189 -11.58 20.64 8.43
C ILE A 189 -12.11 19.33 7.84
N ASN A 190 -12.81 19.41 6.70
CA ASN A 190 -13.54 18.29 6.12
C ASN A 190 -12.66 17.36 5.29
N TYR A 191 -11.52 17.85 4.79
CA TYR A 191 -10.69 17.11 3.83
C TYR A 191 -9.23 16.99 4.29
N PHE A 192 -8.52 18.11 4.47
CA PHE A 192 -7.09 18.05 4.80
C PHE A 192 -6.81 17.43 6.18
N LEU A 193 -7.56 17.84 7.22
CA LEU A 193 -7.42 17.25 8.55
C LEU A 193 -7.86 15.78 8.57
N VAL A 194 -8.78 15.38 7.69
CA VAL A 194 -9.20 13.98 7.55
C VAL A 194 -8.05 13.13 7.02
N ILE A 195 -7.31 13.58 6.00
CA ILE A 195 -6.07 12.90 5.55
C ILE A 195 -5.10 12.74 6.72
N THR A 196 -4.77 13.84 7.41
CA THR A 196 -3.77 13.82 8.49
C THR A 196 -4.18 12.88 9.63
N ARG A 197 -5.46 12.83 9.99
CA ARG A 197 -6.01 11.92 11.01
C ARG A 197 -5.96 10.47 10.54
N ALA A 198 -6.36 10.19 9.30
CA ALA A 198 -6.33 8.84 8.73
C ALA A 198 -4.89 8.32 8.65
N TYR A 199 -3.94 9.17 8.24
CA TYR A 199 -2.52 8.85 8.23
C TYR A 199 -2.00 8.58 9.66
N SER A 200 -2.36 9.42 10.64
CA SER A 200 -1.96 9.21 12.04
C SER A 200 -2.50 7.87 12.60
N ALA A 201 -3.74 7.52 12.27
CA ALA A 201 -4.34 6.25 12.65
C ALA A 201 -3.62 5.07 11.98
N TRP A 202 -3.25 5.23 10.70
CA TRP A 202 -2.48 4.24 9.97
C TRP A 202 -1.12 3.98 10.62
N VAL A 203 -0.37 5.02 11.02
CA VAL A 203 0.92 4.88 11.72
C VAL A 203 0.75 4.25 13.11
N ALA A 204 -0.29 4.65 13.86
CA ALA A 204 -0.58 4.06 15.16
C ALA A 204 -0.87 2.55 15.03
N ASP A 205 -1.57 2.15 13.97
CA ASP A 205 -1.82 0.74 13.65
C ASP A 205 -0.52 0.01 13.28
N MET A 206 0.36 0.62 12.48
CA MET A 206 1.70 0.06 12.23
C MET A 206 2.47 -0.19 13.51
N GLN A 207 2.41 0.73 14.47
CA GLN A 207 3.11 0.61 15.75
C GLN A 207 2.57 -0.54 16.58
N SER A 208 1.24 -0.59 16.76
CA SER A 208 0.58 -1.55 17.64
C SER A 208 0.56 -2.96 17.09
N ASN A 209 0.51 -3.14 15.76
CA ASN A 209 0.39 -4.44 15.13
C ASN A 209 1.75 -5.04 14.76
N PRO A 210 2.17 -6.17 15.39
CA PRO A 210 3.42 -6.84 15.06
C PRO A 210 3.44 -7.39 13.63
N SER A 211 2.27 -7.63 13.05
CA SER A 211 2.09 -8.20 11.71
C SER A 211 2.34 -7.22 10.55
N TRP A 212 2.48 -5.92 10.81
CA TRP A 212 2.75 -4.91 9.76
C TRP A 212 4.11 -5.10 9.08
N VAL A 213 5.06 -5.74 9.76
CA VAL A 213 6.33 -6.14 9.16
C VAL A 213 6.41 -7.64 9.26
N THR A 214 5.73 -8.28 8.32
CA THR A 214 5.61 -9.74 8.24
C THR A 214 6.65 -10.35 7.32
N ILE A 215 7.58 -9.56 6.78
CA ILE A 215 8.55 -9.99 5.78
C ILE A 215 9.83 -9.21 6.06
N PHE A 216 10.91 -9.92 6.37
CA PHE A 216 12.26 -9.33 6.43
C PHE A 216 13.23 -10.28 5.75
N GLN A 217 14.18 -9.70 5.04
CA GLN A 217 15.26 -10.43 4.40
C GLN A 217 16.39 -10.64 5.41
N GLU A 218 16.77 -11.89 5.65
CA GLU A 218 17.91 -12.24 6.50
C GLU A 218 18.68 -13.37 5.81
N ASN A 219 19.97 -13.14 5.52
CA ASN A 219 20.84 -14.10 4.82
C ASN A 219 20.25 -14.63 3.49
N GLY A 220 19.64 -13.75 2.69
CA GLY A 220 19.03 -14.13 1.40
C GLY A 220 17.70 -14.87 1.50
N LYS A 221 17.14 -15.04 2.71
CA LYS A 221 15.85 -15.70 2.92
C LYS A 221 14.78 -14.69 3.33
N ILE A 222 13.58 -14.82 2.76
CA ILE A 222 12.41 -14.14 3.31
C ILE A 222 11.96 -14.87 4.57
N LEU A 223 11.95 -14.12 5.67
CA LEU A 223 11.42 -14.57 6.93
C LEU A 223 10.16 -13.78 7.28
N HIS A 224 9.17 -14.49 7.81
CA HIS A 224 7.96 -13.94 8.37
C HIS A 224 7.94 -14.11 9.89
N HIS A 225 7.64 -13.03 10.62
CA HIS A 225 7.45 -13.13 12.07
C HIS A 225 6.11 -13.80 12.35
N ALA A 226 6.17 -15.07 12.77
CA ALA A 226 4.99 -15.85 13.05
C ALA A 226 4.41 -15.47 14.43
N SER A 227 4.05 -14.20 14.67
CA SER A 227 3.58 -13.64 15.96
C SER A 227 4.63 -13.54 17.10
N GLN A 228 4.29 -12.80 18.15
CA GLN A 228 5.14 -12.61 19.34
C GLN A 228 5.50 -13.96 19.98
N GLY A 229 6.79 -14.19 20.22
CA GLY A 229 7.30 -15.39 20.92
C GLY A 229 7.44 -16.68 20.10
N LYS A 230 7.04 -16.69 18.82
CA LYS A 230 7.03 -17.90 17.98
C LYS A 230 8.14 -17.97 16.91
N GLY A 231 9.15 -17.10 17.03
CA GLY A 231 10.30 -17.07 16.14
C GLY A 231 10.00 -16.55 14.72
N LYS A 232 11.02 -16.63 13.87
CA LYS A 232 10.97 -16.26 12.44
C LYS A 232 10.75 -17.53 11.62
N LYS A 233 9.81 -17.53 10.67
CA LYS A 233 9.58 -18.65 9.74
C LYS A 233 10.00 -18.25 8.33
N CYS A 234 10.76 -19.10 7.65
CA CYS A 234 11.05 -18.90 6.23
C CYS A 234 9.77 -19.05 5.41
N LEU A 235 9.47 -18.09 4.52
CA LEU A 235 8.32 -18.19 3.62
C LEU A 235 8.56 -19.17 2.47
N PHE A 236 9.83 -19.48 2.18
CA PHE A 236 10.25 -20.41 1.14
C PHE A 236 11.20 -21.45 1.77
N GLN A 237 10.76 -22.70 1.88
CA GLN A 237 11.62 -23.83 2.29
C GLN A 237 12.16 -24.54 1.07
#